data_AF-A0AAF1BR48-F1
#
_entry.id   AF-A0AAF1BR48-F1
#
_cell.length_a   1.000
_cell.length_b   1.000
_cell.length_c   1.000
_cell.angle_alpha   90.00
_cell.angle_beta   90.00
_cell.angle_gamma   90.00
#
_symmetry.space_group_name_H-M   'P 1'
#
loop_
_entity.id
_entity.type
_entity.pdbx_description
1 polymer ?
#
loop_
_entity_poly.entity_id
_entity_poly.type
_entity_poly.pdbx_seq_one_letter_code
_entity_poly.pdbx_strand_id
1 'polypeptide(L)'
;MATNKNENEYSEKSSNVWFFAPKTEGTLKLKAGWVGNVPNSGGVGRVTISRWRQTLDQFYVKQGEIVERTIDVPSGDNIIIQFLVLEREPADLGDLVKIKTLPSNGLAVLNPMWE
;
A
#
# COMPACT_ATOMS: atom_id res chain seq x y z
N MET A 1 5.26 -28.77 31.20
CA MET A 1 4.47 -27.53 31.31
C MET A 1 4.66 -26.77 30.01
N ALA A 2 3.63 -26.70 29.18
CA ALA A 2 3.70 -26.06 27.87
C ALA A 2 2.58 -25.03 27.78
N THR A 3 2.96 -23.75 27.75
CA THR A 3 2.09 -22.67 27.27
C THR A 3 2.97 -21.50 26.85
N ASN A 4 3.40 -21.52 25.59
CA ASN A 4 3.70 -20.30 24.85
C ASN A 4 2.62 -20.17 23.78
N LYS A 5 1.59 -19.39 24.10
CA LYS A 5 0.62 -18.89 23.13
C LYS A 5 0.56 -17.39 23.31
N ASN A 6 0.83 -16.69 22.22
CA ASN A 6 0.34 -15.35 21.82
C ASN A 6 1.45 -14.59 21.07
N GLU A 7 2.01 -15.21 20.04
CA GLU A 7 2.53 -14.41 18.93
C GLU A 7 1.30 -13.96 18.16
N ASN A 8 1.02 -12.66 18.25
CA ASN A 8 -0.06 -12.01 17.53
C ASN A 8 0.13 -12.21 16.03
N GLU A 9 -0.51 -13.22 15.45
CA GLU A 9 -0.81 -13.24 14.02
C GLU A 9 -1.82 -12.13 13.73
N TYR A 10 -1.32 -10.90 13.62
CA TYR A 10 -2.04 -9.85 12.91
C TYR A 10 -2.10 -10.27 11.45
N SER A 11 -3.21 -10.90 11.06
CA SER A 11 -3.58 -11.09 9.66
C SER A 11 -3.53 -9.71 8.99
N GLU A 12 -2.48 -9.48 8.19
CA GLU A 12 -2.37 -8.28 7.36
C GLU A 12 -3.57 -8.25 6.42
N LYS A 13 -4.60 -7.47 6.74
CA LYS A 13 -5.72 -7.21 5.84
C LYS A 13 -5.30 -6.21 4.77
N SER A 14 -4.28 -6.58 4.01
CA SER A 14 -3.85 -5.87 2.81
C SER A 14 -4.79 -6.19 1.65
N SER A 15 -4.99 -5.21 0.78
CA SER A 15 -5.56 -5.45 -0.55
C SER A 15 -4.45 -5.30 -1.56
N ASN A 16 -4.45 -6.14 -2.59
CA ASN A 16 -3.47 -6.08 -3.67
C ASN A 16 -4.20 -5.89 -4.98
N VAL A 17 -3.69 -4.98 -5.82
CA VAL A 17 -4.10 -4.87 -7.21
C VAL A 17 -2.90 -5.15 -8.10
N TRP A 18 -3.13 -5.98 -9.12
CA TRP A 18 -2.13 -6.44 -10.05
C TRP A 18 -2.26 -5.69 -11.36
N PHE A 19 -1.13 -5.16 -11.84
CA PHE A 19 -1.04 -4.49 -13.13
C PHE A 19 0.04 -5.17 -13.97
N PHE A 20 -0.25 -5.34 -15.26
CA PHE A 20 0.77 -5.74 -16.22
C PHE A 20 1.60 -4.51 -16.58
N ALA A 21 2.92 -4.58 -16.39
CA ALA A 21 3.78 -3.55 -16.94
C ALA A 21 3.87 -3.67 -18.47
N PRO A 22 4.20 -2.57 -19.18
CA PRO A 22 4.49 -2.62 -20.59
C PRO A 22 5.70 -3.53 -20.84
N LYS A 23 5.80 -4.04 -22.06
CA LYS A 23 6.94 -4.87 -22.48
C LYS A 23 8.25 -4.10 -22.51
N THR A 24 8.18 -2.77 -22.57
CA THR A 24 9.31 -1.84 -22.52
C THR A 24 9.33 -1.11 -21.18
N GLU A 25 10.46 -0.47 -20.88
CA GLU A 25 10.52 0.50 -19.78
C GLU A 25 9.49 1.58 -20.05
N GLY A 26 8.81 2.03 -18.99
CA GLY A 26 7.75 3.01 -19.09
C GLY A 26 7.52 3.70 -17.77
N THR A 27 6.80 4.81 -17.83
CA THR A 27 6.51 5.60 -16.64
C THR A 27 5.09 5.30 -16.19
N LEU A 28 4.93 4.85 -14.94
CA LEU A 28 3.65 4.66 -14.30
C LEU A 28 3.23 5.94 -13.60
N LYS A 29 2.11 6.53 -14.05
CA LYS A 29 1.45 7.62 -13.33
C LYS A 29 0.23 7.10 -12.60
N LEU A 30 0.07 7.49 -11.35
CA LEU A 30 -1.07 7.09 -10.52
C LEU A 30 -1.46 8.19 -9.55
N LYS A 31 -2.71 8.16 -9.10
CA LYS A 31 -3.18 8.95 -7.96
C LYS A 31 -3.74 7.99 -6.92
N ALA A 32 -3.47 8.22 -5.65
CA ALA A 32 -4.06 7.44 -4.57
C ALA A 32 -4.83 8.35 -3.62
N GLY A 33 -5.97 7.85 -3.15
CA GLY A 33 -6.90 8.60 -2.32
C GLY A 33 -7.82 7.68 -1.56
N TRP A 34 -8.47 8.25 -0.54
CA TRP A 34 -9.50 7.54 0.21
C TRP A 34 -10.85 7.69 -0.49
N VAL A 35 -11.49 6.57 -0.83
CA VAL A 35 -12.83 6.52 -1.41
C VAL A 35 -13.93 6.53 -0.34
N GLY A 36 -13.56 6.27 0.92
CA GLY A 36 -14.46 6.30 2.06
C GLY A 36 -13.70 6.32 3.37
N ASN A 37 -14.40 6.66 4.46
CA ASN A 37 -13.82 6.65 5.79
C ASN A 37 -13.80 5.21 6.35
N VAL A 38 -12.64 4.77 6.87
CA VAL A 38 -12.52 3.51 7.61
C VAL A 38 -12.57 3.82 9.11
N PRO A 39 -13.61 3.35 9.83
CA PRO A 39 -13.72 3.55 11.28
C PRO A 39 -12.50 3.03 12.03
N ASN A 40 -12.08 3.76 13.06
CA ASN A 40 -10.91 3.46 13.90
C ASN A 40 -9.57 3.41 13.13
N SER A 41 -9.53 3.87 11.88
CA SER A 41 -8.25 4.14 11.23
C SER A 41 -7.63 5.41 11.80
N GLY A 42 -6.31 5.49 11.73
CA GLY A 42 -5.57 6.71 12.02
C GLY A 42 -5.72 7.76 10.92
N GLY A 43 -6.61 7.52 9.95
CA GLY A 43 -6.72 8.32 8.75
C GLY A 43 -5.50 8.21 7.82
N VAL A 44 -4.66 7.18 7.96
CA VAL A 44 -3.43 7.00 7.15
C VAL A 44 -3.43 5.65 6.45
N GLY A 45 -3.26 5.70 5.13
CA GLY A 45 -3.10 4.54 4.26
C GLY A 45 -1.68 4.48 3.72
N ARG A 46 -1.06 3.30 3.71
CA ARG A 46 0.20 3.04 3.04
C ARG A 46 -0.07 2.41 1.69
N VAL A 47 0.55 2.96 0.66
CA VAL A 47 0.58 2.40 -0.69
C VAL A 47 2.01 1.98 -0.98
N THR A 48 2.19 0.71 -1.33
CA THR A 48 3.49 0.15 -1.71
C THR A 48 3.39 -0.35 -3.15
N ILE A 49 4.27 0.13 -4.03
CA ILE A 49 4.41 -0.34 -5.40
C ILE A 49 5.64 -1.21 -5.46
N SER A 50 5.45 -2.47 -5.85
CA SER A 50 6.53 -3.42 -5.98
C SER A 50 6.50 -4.13 -7.32
N ARG A 51 7.69 -4.50 -7.76
CA ARG A 51 7.92 -5.44 -8.86
C ARG A 51 8.62 -6.64 -8.26
N TRP A 52 8.00 -7.82 -8.34
CA TRP A 52 8.51 -9.03 -7.69
C TRP A 52 8.85 -8.78 -6.21
N ARG A 53 10.13 -8.79 -5.83
CA ARG A 53 10.63 -8.59 -4.47
C ARG A 53 11.25 -7.20 -4.25
N GLN A 54 11.19 -6.33 -5.25
CA GLN A 54 11.74 -4.99 -5.19
C GLN A 54 10.61 -3.97 -4.99
N THR A 55 10.71 -3.19 -3.93
CA THR A 55 9.89 -1.98 -3.77
C THR A 55 10.40 -0.91 -4.74
N LEU A 56 9.52 -0.40 -5.60
CA LEU A 56 9.82 0.70 -6.52
C LEU A 56 9.48 2.05 -5.88
N ASP A 57 8.33 2.14 -5.19
CA ASP A 57 7.94 3.32 -4.41
C ASP A 57 7.09 2.89 -3.20
N GLN A 58 7.10 3.73 -2.17
CA GLN A 58 6.24 3.61 -1.02
C GLN A 58 5.86 4.99 -0.50
N PHE A 59 4.57 5.19 -0.24
CA PHE A 59 4.08 6.46 0.26
C PHE A 59 2.84 6.31 1.13
N TYR A 60 2.49 7.39 1.82
CA TYR A 60 1.33 7.47 2.68
C TYR A 60 0.31 8.43 2.10
N VAL A 61 -0.96 8.14 2.36
CA VAL A 61 -2.11 8.94 1.93
C VAL A 61 -2.98 9.22 3.14
N LYS A 62 -3.18 10.49 3.50
CA LYS A 62 -4.08 10.86 4.59
C LYS A 62 -5.54 10.93 4.10
N GLN A 63 -6.50 10.70 4.99
CA GLN A 63 -7.91 10.90 4.66
C GLN A 63 -8.16 12.35 4.23
N GLY A 64 -8.89 12.52 3.13
CA GLY A 64 -9.11 13.83 2.50
C GLY A 64 -7.98 14.29 1.58
N GLU A 65 -6.88 13.54 1.49
CA GLU A 65 -5.77 13.81 0.58
C GLU A 65 -5.88 12.97 -0.70
N ILE A 66 -5.40 13.55 -1.81
CA ILE A 66 -5.05 12.83 -3.03
C ILE A 66 -3.56 13.00 -3.25
N VAL A 67 -2.83 11.88 -3.31
CA VAL A 67 -1.39 11.87 -3.57
C VAL A 67 -1.14 11.39 -4.99
N GLU A 68 -0.40 12.18 -5.76
CA GLU A 68 0.01 11.83 -7.12
C GLU A 68 1.43 11.27 -7.11
N ARG A 69 1.67 10.22 -7.90
CA ARG A 69 2.99 9.61 -8.08
C ARG A 69 3.28 9.35 -9.55
N THR A 70 4.55 9.54 -9.87
CA THR A 70 5.18 9.19 -11.14
C THR A 70 6.34 8.27 -10.78
N ILE A 71 6.35 7.06 -11.33
CA ILE A 71 7.29 6.00 -10.98
C ILE A 71 7.86 5.44 -12.27
N ASP A 72 9.18 5.40 -12.39
CA ASP A 72 9.83 4.72 -13.50
C ASP A 72 9.78 3.21 -13.26
N VAL A 73 9.24 2.47 -14.23
CA VAL A 73 9.07 1.03 -14.14
C VAL A 73 9.94 0.37 -15.21
N PRO A 74 10.96 -0.41 -14.81
CA PRO A 74 11.77 -1.12 -15.79
C PRO A 74 10.95 -2.23 -16.47
N SER A 75 11.31 -2.56 -17.71
CA SER A 75 10.59 -3.52 -18.54
C SER A 75 10.43 -4.91 -17.90
N GLY A 76 9.34 -5.59 -18.27
CA GLY A 76 9.32 -7.06 -18.36
C GLY A 76 8.56 -7.84 -17.29
N ASP A 77 7.90 -7.22 -16.31
CA ASP A 77 7.17 -7.97 -15.26
C ASP A 77 5.90 -7.29 -14.74
N ASN A 78 5.15 -8.01 -13.91
CA ASN A 78 3.97 -7.48 -13.22
C ASN A 78 4.35 -6.52 -12.09
N ILE A 79 3.51 -5.50 -11.94
CA ILE A 79 3.54 -4.57 -10.82
C ILE A 79 2.42 -4.92 -9.86
N ILE A 80 2.75 -4.91 -8.58
CA ILE A 80 1.83 -5.11 -7.48
C ILE A 80 1.70 -3.78 -6.76
N ILE A 81 0.47 -3.30 -6.63
CA ILE A 81 0.16 -2.18 -5.75
C ILE A 81 -0.56 -2.74 -4.53
N GLN A 82 0.10 -2.64 -3.39
CA GLN A 82 -0.43 -3.08 -2.10
C GLN A 82 -0.99 -1.89 -1.32
N PHE A 83 -2.16 -2.09 -0.74
CA PHE A 83 -2.87 -1.15 0.12
C PHE A 83 -2.93 -1.66 1.54
N LEU A 84 -2.51 -0.82 2.47
CA LEU A 84 -2.61 -1.09 3.90
C LEU A 84 -3.22 0.12 4.60
N VAL A 85 -4.24 -0.10 5.41
CA VAL A 85 -4.78 0.94 6.28
C VAL A 85 -4.21 0.75 7.68
N LEU A 86 -3.73 1.84 8.27
CA LEU A 86 -3.09 1.83 9.57
C LEU A 86 -4.06 2.36 10.65
N GLU A 87 -4.05 1.72 11.81
CA GLU A 87 -4.80 2.18 13.00
C GLU A 87 -4.29 3.54 13.51
N ARG A 88 -3.04 3.89 13.23
CA ARG A 88 -2.44 5.20 13.53
C ARG A 88 -1.32 5.53 12.54
N GLU A 89 -0.93 6.80 12.47
CA GLU A 89 0.23 7.23 11.71
C GLU A 89 1.52 6.65 12.33
N PRO A 90 2.44 6.07 11.53
CA PRO A 90 3.72 5.58 12.01
C PRO A 90 4.68 6.73 12.31
N ALA A 91 5.41 6.64 13.42
CA ALA A 91 6.48 7.60 13.73
C ALA A 91 7.73 7.36 12.87
N ASP A 92 8.01 6.10 12.52
CA ASP A 92 9.12 5.67 11.68
C ASP A 92 8.81 4.32 10.99
N LEU A 93 9.70 3.86 10.11
CA LEU A 93 9.50 2.60 9.38
C LEU A 93 9.52 1.36 10.29
N GLY A 94 10.25 1.38 11.40
CA GLY A 94 10.26 0.28 12.39
C GLY A 94 8.97 0.19 13.20
N ASP A 95 8.22 1.28 13.29
CA ASP A 95 6.90 1.33 13.94
C ASP A 95 5.82 0.57 13.14
N LEU A 96 6.00 0.40 11.83
CA LEU A 96 5.05 -0.28 10.95
C LEU A 96 4.73 -1.71 11.37
N VAL A 97 5.71 -2.45 11.90
CA VAL A 97 5.55 -3.84 12.35
C VAL A 97 4.68 -3.93 13.62
N LYS A 98 4.55 -2.81 14.34
CA LYS A 98 3.81 -2.72 15.62
C LYS A 98 2.40 -2.14 15.43
N ILE A 99 2.11 -1.56 14.27
CA ILE A 99 0.82 -0.93 14.00
C ILE A 99 -0.15 -1.96 13.45
N LYS A 100 -1.30 -2.05 14.08
CA LYS A 100 -2.40 -2.89 13.60
C LYS A 100 -2.85 -2.40 12.22
N THR A 101 -2.97 -3.35 11.30
CA THR A 101 -3.55 -3.11 9.98
C THR A 101 -5.05 -3.32 10.03
N LEU A 102 -5.78 -2.46 9.33
CA LEU A 102 -7.23 -2.50 9.20
C LEU A 102 -7.60 -2.86 7.75
N PRO A 103 -8.85 -3.28 7.50
CA PRO A 103 -9.33 -3.48 6.13
C PRO A 103 -9.07 -2.25 5.25
N SER A 104 -8.51 -2.49 4.06
CA SER A 104 -8.16 -1.45 3.09
C SER A 104 -9.30 -1.06 2.15
N ASN A 105 -10.55 -1.44 2.47
CA ASN A 105 -11.76 -1.19 1.68
C ASN A 105 -12.12 0.30 1.48
N GLY A 106 -11.37 1.23 2.10
CA GLY A 106 -11.52 2.68 1.90
C GLY A 106 -10.38 3.35 1.13
N LEU A 107 -9.28 2.63 0.81
CA LEU A 107 -8.12 3.19 0.10
C LEU A 107 -8.08 2.67 -1.34
N ALA A 108 -7.89 3.56 -2.31
CA ALA A 108 -7.83 3.20 -3.71
C ALA A 108 -6.72 3.93 -4.45
N VAL A 109 -6.22 3.30 -5.51
CA VAL A 109 -5.48 3.98 -6.58
C VAL A 109 -6.43 4.23 -7.73
N LEU A 110 -6.47 5.48 -8.19
CA LEU A 110 -7.21 5.97 -9.32
C LEU A 110 -6.27 6.13 -10.51
N ASN A 111 -6.78 5.77 -11.69
CA ASN A 111 -6.16 6.04 -12.99
C ASN A 111 -4.67 5.64 -13.10
N PRO A 112 -4.30 4.38 -12.84
CA PRO A 112 -2.97 3.90 -13.20
C PRO A 112 -2.85 3.93 -14.73
N MET A 113 -1.98 4.79 -15.25
CA MET A 113 -1.74 4.94 -16.68
C MET A 113 -0.26 4.78 -16.99
N TRP A 114 0.01 4.11 -18.11
CA TRP A 114 1.34 3.96 -18.68
C TRP A 114 1.59 5.06 -19.70
N GLU A 115 2.72 5.75 -19.58
CA GLU A 115 3.28 6.63 -20.59
C GLU A 115 4.58 6.05 -21.18
#